data_AF-A0A7V9NFQ0-F1
#
_entry.id   AF-A0A7V9NFQ0-F1
#
_cell.length_a   1.000
_cell.length_b   1.000
_cell.length_c   1.000
_cell.angle_alpha   90.00
_cell.angle_beta   90.00
_cell.angle_gamma   90.00
#
_symmetry.space_group_name_H-M   'P 1'
#
loop_
_entity.id
_entity.type
_entity.pdbx_description
1 polymer ?
#
loop_
_entity_poly.entity_id
_entity_poly.type
_entity_poly.pdbx_seq_one_letter_code
_entity_poly.pdbx_strand_id
1 'polypeptide(L)'
;MPRAPGGSKPRPSRSSTSRGAFPAGDLDGSFPALSLPVTPPYPPMEAKTGASLPGGDGWFYEPKWDGFRCLTFRDAEVVALQSKSGQPLARYFPELVEALLALTPSRFVLDGEIVIRRNDQLQFDDLLQRIHPAESRIRRLAAETPATLLVFDLLVDARGDSLTALPLR
;
A
#
# COMPACT_ATOMS: atom_id res chain seq x y z
N MET A 1 -25.49 -54.36 27.09
CA MET A 1 -25.20 -53.57 25.89
C MET A 1 -24.62 -52.22 26.34
N PRO A 2 -23.36 -51.90 26.03
CA PRO A 2 -22.64 -50.76 26.61
C PRO A 2 -22.93 -49.44 25.89
N ARG A 3 -22.89 -48.33 26.65
CA ARG A 3 -22.96 -46.93 26.16
C ARG A 3 -21.62 -46.52 25.54
N ALA A 4 -21.65 -45.92 24.35
CA ALA A 4 -20.51 -45.29 23.72
C ALA A 4 -20.27 -43.85 24.26
N PRO A 5 -19.02 -43.39 24.39
CA PRO A 5 -18.70 -42.05 24.89
C PRO A 5 -18.79 -40.99 23.78
N GLY A 6 -19.24 -39.79 24.15
CA GLY A 6 -19.40 -38.65 23.25
C GLY A 6 -18.05 -38.07 22.80
N GLY A 7 -17.88 -37.94 21.48
CA GLY A 7 -16.76 -37.21 20.89
C GLY A 7 -17.02 -35.71 20.88
N SER A 8 -16.18 -34.95 21.57
CA SER A 8 -16.15 -33.49 21.45
C SER A 8 -15.62 -33.11 20.06
N LYS A 9 -16.42 -32.39 19.27
CA LYS A 9 -15.92 -31.75 18.03
C LYS A 9 -14.93 -30.63 18.41
N PRO A 10 -13.72 -30.58 17.83
CA PRO A 10 -12.79 -29.49 18.09
C PRO A 10 -13.30 -28.19 17.48
N ARG A 11 -13.20 -27.11 18.26
CA ARG A 11 -13.43 -25.72 17.85
C ARG A 11 -12.41 -25.33 16.77
N PRO A 12 -12.80 -24.69 15.66
CA PRO A 12 -11.82 -24.22 14.69
C PRO A 12 -10.92 -23.16 15.34
N SER A 13 -9.61 -23.38 15.22
CA SER A 13 -8.57 -22.52 15.76
C SER A 13 -8.54 -21.17 15.07
N ARG A 14 -8.24 -20.12 15.84
CA ARG A 14 -8.02 -18.76 15.35
C ARG A 14 -6.90 -18.76 14.31
N SER A 15 -7.24 -18.44 13.06
CA SER A 15 -6.26 -18.28 11.98
C SER A 15 -5.40 -17.04 12.23
N SER A 16 -4.09 -17.25 12.26
CA SER A 16 -3.06 -16.23 12.41
C SER A 16 -3.12 -15.19 11.29
N THR A 17 -3.11 -13.91 11.69
CA THR A 17 -2.84 -12.76 10.84
C THR A 17 -1.36 -12.71 10.50
N SER A 18 -0.95 -13.30 9.38
CA SER A 18 0.40 -13.12 8.82
C SER A 18 0.44 -13.16 7.29
N ARG A 19 -0.70 -12.96 6.60
CA ARG A 19 -0.84 -13.32 5.18
C ARG A 19 -0.47 -12.25 4.15
N GLY A 20 0.26 -11.19 4.53
CA GLY A 20 0.61 -10.11 3.59
C GLY A 20 2.02 -9.53 3.69
N ALA A 21 2.88 -10.05 4.56
CA ALA A 21 4.25 -9.56 4.66
C ALA A 21 5.16 -10.38 3.72
N PHE A 22 5.48 -9.84 2.54
CA PHE A 22 6.62 -10.31 1.78
C PHE A 22 7.92 -9.97 2.52
N PRO A 23 8.91 -10.87 2.51
CA PRO A 23 10.21 -10.54 3.09
C PRO A 23 10.82 -9.35 2.36
N ALA A 24 11.31 -8.37 3.14
CA ALA A 24 11.85 -7.12 2.61
C ALA A 24 13.03 -7.32 1.63
N GLY A 25 13.72 -8.46 1.70
CA GLY A 25 14.89 -8.78 0.86
C GLY A 25 14.59 -9.08 -0.61
N ASP A 26 13.31 -9.17 -1.02
CA ASP A 26 12.97 -9.36 -2.44
C ASP A 26 12.83 -8.04 -3.21
N LEU A 27 12.86 -6.90 -2.51
CA LEU A 27 12.61 -5.54 -3.01
C LEU A 27 13.90 -4.70 -3.13
N ASP A 28 15.04 -5.34 -3.38
CA ASP A 28 16.34 -4.66 -3.47
C ASP A 28 16.36 -3.61 -4.59
N GLY A 29 16.62 -2.37 -4.19
CA GLY A 29 16.76 -1.18 -5.03
C GLY A 29 17.11 0.03 -4.15
N SER A 30 17.71 1.07 -4.73
CA SER A 30 17.88 2.36 -4.05
C SER A 30 16.80 3.35 -4.51
N PHE A 31 16.43 4.27 -3.63
CA PHE A 31 15.58 5.40 -4.03
C PHE A 31 16.39 6.43 -4.84
N PRO A 32 15.78 7.09 -5.82
CA PRO A 32 16.41 8.22 -6.49
C PRO A 32 16.61 9.38 -5.50
N ALA A 33 17.53 10.29 -5.82
CA ALA A 33 17.66 11.55 -5.09
C ALA A 33 16.42 12.43 -5.34
N LEU A 34 15.84 12.97 -4.26
CA LEU A 34 14.64 13.80 -4.28
C LEU A 34 14.88 15.06 -3.44
N SER A 35 14.40 16.20 -3.90
CA SER A 35 14.43 17.48 -3.20
C SER A 35 13.04 17.79 -2.64
N LEU A 36 12.59 17.00 -1.67
CA LEU A 36 11.30 17.14 -1.00
C LEU A 36 11.50 17.30 0.51
N PRO A 37 10.58 17.97 1.23
CA PRO A 37 10.62 18.02 2.70
C PRO A 37 10.49 16.64 3.36
N VAL A 38 9.90 15.69 2.64
CA VAL A 38 9.70 14.30 3.04
C VAL A 38 10.33 13.42 1.98
N THR A 39 11.36 12.66 2.35
CA THR A 39 12.14 11.81 1.43
C THR A 39 12.16 10.35 1.89
N PRO A 40 12.17 9.38 0.96
CA PRO A 40 12.29 7.97 1.31
C PRO A 40 13.72 7.64 1.81
N PRO A 41 13.89 6.65 2.72
CA PRO A 41 12.81 5.94 3.39
C PRO A 41 12.15 6.83 4.47
N TYR A 42 10.82 6.95 4.42
CA TYR A 42 10.03 7.72 5.39
C TYR A 42 9.07 6.79 6.15
N PRO A 43 9.01 6.85 7.50
CA PRO A 43 8.14 5.97 8.26
C PRO A 43 6.66 6.38 8.10
N PRO A 44 5.77 5.49 7.61
CA PRO A 44 4.35 5.80 7.49
C PRO A 44 3.65 5.81 8.86
N MET A 45 2.58 6.58 9.00
CA MET A 45 1.77 6.60 10.22
C MET A 45 1.04 5.27 10.42
N GLU A 46 1.20 4.61 11.56
CA GLU A 46 0.54 3.32 11.84
C GLU A 46 -0.78 3.47 12.62
N ALA A 47 -1.72 2.57 12.32
CA ALA A 47 -2.98 2.47 13.04
C ALA A 47 -2.82 1.61 14.31
N LYS A 48 -3.51 2.01 15.38
CA LYS A 48 -3.67 1.19 16.59
C LYS A 48 -4.93 0.34 16.47
N THR A 49 -4.85 -0.93 16.86
CA THR A 49 -6.03 -1.80 16.94
C THR A 49 -6.97 -1.31 18.04
N GLY A 50 -8.23 -1.03 17.68
CA GLY A 50 -9.29 -0.65 18.61
C GLY A 50 -10.39 -1.70 18.68
N ALA A 51 -11.09 -1.79 19.82
CA ALA A 51 -12.25 -2.68 19.99
C ALA A 51 -13.53 -2.11 19.37
N SER A 52 -13.57 -0.80 19.16
CA SER A 52 -14.66 -0.08 18.50
C SER A 52 -14.08 1.07 17.67
N LEU A 53 -14.86 1.55 16.70
CA LEU A 53 -14.54 2.80 16.01
C LEU A 53 -14.53 3.94 17.04
N PRO A 54 -13.52 4.83 17.02
CA PRO A 54 -13.51 5.99 17.89
C PRO A 54 -14.67 6.91 17.51
N GLY A 55 -15.32 7.52 18.51
CA GLY A 55 -16.44 8.44 18.31
C GLY A 55 -16.08 9.88 18.69
N GLY A 56 -17.00 10.80 18.42
CA GLY A 56 -16.83 12.24 18.64
C GLY A 56 -16.54 13.01 17.36
N ASP A 57 -16.47 14.33 17.49
CA ASP A 57 -16.16 15.22 16.37
C ASP A 57 -14.67 15.09 15.96
N GLY A 58 -14.39 15.31 14.68
CA GLY A 58 -13.02 15.28 14.14
C GLY A 58 -12.52 13.90 13.70
N TRP A 59 -13.38 12.87 13.72
CA TRP A 59 -13.06 11.56 13.12
C TRP A 59 -13.57 11.47 11.69
N PHE A 60 -12.69 11.00 10.81
CA PHE A 60 -13.03 10.57 9.46
C PHE A 60 -12.94 9.04 9.39
N TYR A 61 -13.83 8.43 8.61
CA TYR A 61 -13.86 6.99 8.42
C TYR A 61 -13.69 6.66 6.95
N GLU A 62 -12.74 5.79 6.67
CA GLU A 62 -12.48 5.29 5.33
C GLU A 62 -12.51 3.76 5.33
N PRO A 63 -12.92 3.13 4.22
CA PRO A 63 -12.78 1.69 4.07
C PRO A 63 -11.31 1.28 4.20
N LYS A 64 -11.04 0.28 5.03
CA LYS A 64 -9.73 -0.34 5.04
C LYS A 64 -9.59 -1.18 3.77
N TRP A 65 -8.70 -0.76 2.88
CA TRP A 65 -8.33 -1.54 1.70
C TRP A 65 -7.29 -2.62 2.08
N ASP A 66 -7.34 -3.76 1.40
CA ASP A 66 -6.36 -4.84 1.53
C ASP A 66 -5.49 -4.88 0.27
N GLY A 67 -4.32 -4.25 0.33
CA GLY A 67 -3.36 -4.16 -0.77
C GLY A 67 -1.93 -3.99 -0.26
N PHE A 68 -1.12 -3.22 -1.00
CA PHE A 68 0.20 -2.79 -0.56
C PHE A 68 0.19 -1.30 -0.24
N ARG A 69 0.41 -0.96 1.03
CA ARG A 69 0.63 0.44 1.41
C ARG A 69 1.84 1.01 0.69
N CYS A 70 1.65 2.20 0.12
CA CYS A 70 2.61 2.87 -0.73
C CYS A 70 2.69 4.37 -0.41
N LEU A 71 3.86 4.80 0.04
CA LEU A 71 4.23 6.22 -0.03
C LEU A 71 4.73 6.52 -1.43
N THR A 72 4.12 7.51 -2.06
CA THR A 72 4.44 7.97 -3.40
C THR A 72 5.10 9.33 -3.33
N PHE A 73 6.28 9.47 -3.93
CA PHE A 73 7.03 10.71 -3.98
C PHE A 73 7.14 11.16 -5.44
N ARG A 74 6.63 12.35 -5.74
CA ARG A 74 6.77 13.00 -7.04
C ARG A 74 7.64 14.24 -6.88
N ASP A 75 8.72 14.33 -7.65
CA ASP A 75 9.60 15.50 -7.71
C ASP A 75 10.07 15.75 -9.15
N ALA A 76 9.55 16.80 -9.78
CA ALA A 76 9.76 17.13 -11.18
C ALA A 76 9.47 15.92 -12.08
N GLU A 77 10.48 15.30 -12.71
CA GLU A 77 10.34 14.13 -13.58
C GLU A 77 10.65 12.80 -12.88
N VAL A 78 10.82 12.82 -11.56
CA VAL A 78 11.13 11.63 -10.77
C VAL A 78 9.88 11.17 -10.02
N VAL A 79 9.65 9.86 -10.03
CA VAL A 79 8.66 9.18 -9.18
C VAL A 79 9.36 8.08 -8.41
N ALA A 80 9.14 8.04 -7.10
CA ALA A 80 9.52 6.93 -6.25
C ALA A 80 8.28 6.37 -5.54
N LEU A 81 8.22 5.05 -5.40
CA LEU A 81 7.19 4.33 -4.65
C LEU A 81 7.89 3.57 -3.53
N GLN A 82 7.41 3.69 -2.29
CA GLN A 82 7.97 3.04 -1.11
C GLN A 82 6.90 2.20 -0.42
N SER A 83 7.23 0.94 -0.11
CA SER A 83 6.37 0.05 0.65
C SER A 83 6.26 0.48 2.13
N LYS A 84 5.33 -0.14 2.87
CA LYS A 84 5.27 -0.05 4.32
C LYS A 84 6.62 -0.33 5.00
N SER A 85 7.39 -1.30 4.52
CA SER A 85 8.68 -1.71 5.08
C SER A 85 9.86 -0.85 4.63
N GLY A 86 9.61 0.27 3.95
CA GLY A 86 10.65 1.20 3.51
C GLY A 86 11.38 0.77 2.23
N GLN A 87 10.84 -0.18 1.47
CA GLN A 87 11.51 -0.73 0.28
C GLN A 87 10.95 -0.12 -1.02
N PRO A 88 11.77 0.04 -2.08
CA PRO A 88 11.28 0.55 -3.35
C PRO A 88 10.29 -0.40 -4.04
N LEU A 89 9.20 0.17 -4.57
CA LEU A 89 8.17 -0.55 -5.31
C LEU A 89 8.08 -0.18 -6.79
N ALA A 90 8.75 0.90 -7.23
CA ALA A 90 8.56 1.49 -8.56
C ALA A 90 8.73 0.49 -9.71
N ARG A 91 9.72 -0.42 -9.62
CA ARG A 91 9.99 -1.42 -10.65
C ARG A 91 8.83 -2.39 -10.90
N TYR A 92 7.97 -2.62 -9.89
CA TYR A 92 6.87 -3.57 -9.96
C TYR A 92 5.56 -2.94 -10.41
N PHE A 93 5.49 -1.61 -10.48
CA PHE A 93 4.28 -0.87 -10.82
C PHE A 93 4.60 0.25 -11.84
N PRO A 94 5.16 -0.10 -13.01
CA PRO A 94 5.49 0.89 -14.04
C PRO A 94 4.27 1.70 -14.48
N GLU A 95 3.08 1.10 -14.52
CA GLU A 95 1.84 1.78 -14.87
C GLU A 95 1.46 2.89 -13.88
N LEU A 96 1.77 2.70 -12.59
CA LEU A 96 1.55 3.74 -11.58
C LEU A 96 2.57 4.86 -11.73
N VAL A 97 3.83 4.52 -12.02
CA VAL A 97 4.88 5.51 -12.29
C VAL A 97 4.48 6.41 -13.47
N GLU A 98 4.03 5.80 -14.57
CA GLU A 98 3.55 6.52 -15.76
C GLU A 98 2.32 7.40 -15.44
N ALA A 99 1.34 6.86 -14.71
CA ALA A 99 0.15 7.64 -14.33
C ALA A 99 0.49 8.83 -13.42
N LEU A 100 1.41 8.66 -12.47
CA LEU A 100 1.87 9.73 -11.57
C LEU A 100 2.71 10.79 -12.30
N LEU A 101 3.51 10.37 -13.29
CA LEU A 101 4.24 11.27 -14.18
C LEU A 101 3.30 12.17 -14.97
N ALA A 102 2.14 11.65 -15.37
CA ALA A 102 1.15 12.37 -16.18
C ALA A 102 0.28 13.37 -15.40
N LEU A 103 0.33 13.37 -14.06
CA LEU A 103 -0.42 14.35 -13.25
C LEU A 103 0.17 15.75 -13.40
N THR A 104 -0.71 16.77 -13.43
CA THR A 104 -0.29 18.18 -13.58
C THR A 104 0.63 18.66 -12.45
N PRO A 105 0.35 18.36 -11.16
CA PRO A 105 1.32 18.66 -10.11
C PRO A 105 2.55 17.77 -10.26
N SER A 106 3.71 18.36 -10.52
CA SER A 106 4.98 17.64 -10.62
C SER A 106 5.70 17.52 -9.28
N ARG A 107 5.04 17.87 -8.17
CA ARG A 107 5.60 17.83 -6.81
C ARG A 107 4.52 17.43 -5.83
N PHE A 108 4.70 16.33 -5.10
CA PHE A 108 3.83 15.93 -3.99
C PHE A 108 4.39 14.69 -3.28
N VAL A 109 3.88 14.43 -2.07
CA VAL A 109 4.03 13.14 -1.40
C VAL A 109 2.66 12.65 -0.96
N LEU A 110 2.26 11.45 -1.39
CA LEU A 110 0.98 10.82 -1.07
C LEU A 110 1.18 9.56 -0.23
N ASP A 111 0.24 9.27 0.67
CA ASP A 111 0.08 7.96 1.30
C ASP A 111 -1.19 7.31 0.78
N GLY A 112 -1.08 6.04 0.42
CA GLY A 112 -2.15 5.32 -0.24
C GLY A 112 -1.95 3.81 -0.23
N GLU A 113 -2.93 3.12 -0.77
CA GLU A 113 -2.91 1.67 -0.93
C GLU A 113 -2.93 1.31 -2.42
N ILE A 114 -1.95 0.50 -2.85
CA ILE A 114 -1.96 -0.10 -4.18
C ILE A 114 -2.87 -1.33 -4.15
N VAL A 115 -3.84 -1.37 -5.07
CA VAL A 115 -4.79 -2.47 -5.22
C VAL A 115 -4.89 -2.93 -6.67
N ILE A 116 -5.32 -4.17 -6.87
CA ILE A 116 -5.84 -4.65 -8.16
C ILE A 116 -7.32 -4.97 -7.95
N ARG A 117 -8.17 -4.53 -8.88
CA ARG A 117 -9.62 -4.73 -8.83
C ARG A 117 -10.12 -5.43 -10.09
N ARG A 118 -11.06 -6.36 -9.91
CA ARG A 118 -11.81 -6.99 -10.99
C ARG A 118 -13.26 -7.18 -10.53
N ASN A 119 -14.22 -6.69 -11.31
CA ASN A 119 -15.65 -6.76 -10.99
C ASN A 119 -15.95 -6.30 -9.54
N ASP A 120 -15.41 -5.14 -9.16
CA ASP A 120 -15.50 -4.53 -7.82
C ASP A 120 -14.90 -5.33 -6.65
N GLN A 121 -14.19 -6.43 -6.93
CA GLN A 121 -13.49 -7.21 -5.91
C GLN A 121 -11.99 -6.97 -5.96
N LEU A 122 -11.39 -6.82 -4.77
CA LEU A 122 -9.94 -6.75 -4.61
C LEU A 122 -9.31 -8.11 -4.93
N GLN A 123 -8.33 -8.11 -5.81
CA GLN A 123 -7.59 -9.29 -6.24
C GLN A 123 -6.21 -9.28 -5.56
N PHE A 124 -6.17 -9.64 -4.28
CA PHE A 124 -4.92 -9.63 -3.52
C PHE A 124 -3.89 -10.60 -4.10
N ASP A 125 -4.31 -11.79 -4.54
CA ASP A 125 -3.42 -12.78 -5.17
C ASP A 125 -2.78 -12.27 -6.47
N ASP A 126 -3.50 -11.47 -7.26
CA ASP A 126 -2.95 -10.83 -8.46
C ASP A 126 -1.87 -9.80 -8.06
N LEU A 127 -2.09 -9.07 -6.96
CA LEU A 127 -1.12 -8.11 -6.43
C LEU A 127 0.16 -8.81 -5.94
N LEU A 128 0.03 -9.98 -5.30
CA LEU A 128 1.16 -10.82 -4.92
C LEU A 128 2.02 -11.21 -6.12
N GLN A 129 1.39 -11.53 -7.26
CA GLN A 129 2.10 -11.92 -8.48
C GLN A 129 2.91 -10.77 -9.12
N ARG A 130 2.68 -9.52 -8.72
CA ARG A 130 3.43 -8.34 -9.21
C ARG A 130 4.88 -8.35 -8.72
N ILE A 131 5.13 -8.90 -7.54
CA ILE A 131 6.49 -8.97 -6.96
C ILE A 131 7.22 -10.16 -7.58
N HIS A 132 7.77 -9.93 -8.77
CA HIS A 132 8.44 -10.97 -9.55
C HIS A 132 9.82 -10.48 -10.02
N PRO A 133 10.85 -11.35 -10.10
CA PRO A 133 12.17 -10.95 -10.59
C PRO A 133 12.18 -10.54 -12.08
N ALA A 134 11.40 -11.22 -12.92
CA ALA A 134 11.38 -10.97 -14.36
C ALA A 134 10.56 -9.73 -14.75
N GLU A 135 11.24 -8.70 -15.27
CA GLU A 135 10.63 -7.46 -15.75
C GLU A 135 9.57 -7.68 -16.84
N SER A 136 9.80 -8.62 -17.77
CA SER A 136 8.85 -8.94 -18.84
C SER A 136 7.50 -9.40 -18.28
N ARG A 137 7.51 -10.15 -17.18
CA ARG A 137 6.28 -10.60 -16.51
C ARG A 137 5.57 -9.44 -15.83
N ILE A 138 6.31 -8.54 -15.18
CA ILE A 138 5.75 -7.33 -14.57
C ILE A 138 5.05 -6.47 -15.63
N ARG A 139 5.74 -6.17 -16.74
CA ARG A 139 5.17 -5.36 -17.84
C ARG A 139 3.92 -6.01 -18.42
N ARG A 140 3.93 -7.32 -18.65
CA ARG A 140 2.76 -8.06 -19.14
C ARG A 140 1.57 -7.94 -18.16
N LEU A 141 1.80 -8.24 -16.88
CA LEU A 141 0.76 -8.13 -15.86
C LEU A 141 0.27 -6.67 -15.69
N ALA A 142 1.10 -5.67 -16.00
CA ALA A 142 0.75 -4.26 -15.82
C ALA A 142 -0.27 -3.84 -16.87
N ALA A 143 -0.11 -4.38 -18.09
CA ALA A 143 -1.05 -4.18 -19.18
C ALA A 143 -2.33 -5.02 -19.01
N GLU A 144 -2.21 -6.27 -18.54
CA GLU A 144 -3.35 -7.18 -18.39
C GLU A 144 -4.24 -6.84 -17.17
N THR A 145 -3.62 -6.45 -16.05
CA THR A 145 -4.28 -6.21 -14.77
C THR A 145 -3.63 -5.00 -14.07
N PRO A 146 -3.89 -3.77 -14.56
CA PRO A 146 -3.25 -2.58 -14.03
C PRO A 146 -3.64 -2.34 -12.56
N ALA A 147 -2.66 -1.95 -11.76
CA ALA A 147 -2.91 -1.55 -10.38
C ALA A 147 -3.54 -0.15 -10.29
N THR A 148 -4.23 0.11 -9.18
CA THR A 148 -4.80 1.41 -8.82
C THR A 148 -4.21 1.86 -7.49
N LEU A 149 -3.83 3.14 -7.38
CA LEU A 149 -3.45 3.76 -6.12
C LEU A 149 -4.67 4.45 -5.49
N LEU A 150 -5.10 3.96 -4.34
CA LEU A 150 -6.16 4.59 -3.53
C LEU A 150 -5.50 5.48 -2.48
N VAL A 151 -5.53 6.78 -2.69
CA VAL A 151 -4.88 7.78 -1.82
C VAL A 151 -5.78 8.11 -0.64
N PHE A 152 -5.19 8.20 0.55
CA PHE A 152 -5.88 8.59 1.79
C PHE A 152 -5.15 9.68 2.58
N ASP A 153 -3.92 10.05 2.22
CA ASP A 153 -3.20 11.16 2.86
C ASP A 153 -2.29 11.92 1.88
N LEU A 154 -2.03 13.20 2.17
CA LEU A 154 -1.15 14.11 1.44
C LEU A 154 -0.12 14.70 2.40
N LEU A 155 1.13 14.29 2.27
CA LEU A 155 2.22 14.67 3.18
C LEU A 155 2.97 15.91 2.69
N VAL A 156 3.04 16.13 1.38
CA VAL A 156 3.65 17.31 0.76
C VAL A 156 2.76 17.75 -0.39
N ASP A 157 2.41 19.03 -0.43
CA ASP A 157 1.54 19.59 -1.46
C ASP A 157 2.27 20.00 -2.75
N ALA A 158 1.50 20.49 -3.73
CA ALA A 158 2.01 20.92 -5.03
C ALA A 158 3.00 22.10 -4.97
N ARG A 159 3.02 22.87 -3.87
CA ARG A 159 3.96 23.97 -3.66
C ARG A 159 5.26 23.49 -3.02
N GLY A 160 5.30 22.24 -2.54
CA GLY A 160 6.42 21.69 -1.79
C GLY A 160 6.34 21.97 -0.29
N ASP A 161 5.17 22.36 0.23
CA ASP A 161 4.99 22.56 1.66
C ASP A 161 4.75 21.21 2.35
N SER A 162 5.42 20.97 3.48
CA SER A 162 5.14 19.80 4.32
C SER A 162 3.83 19.99 5.08
N LEU A 163 2.95 19.00 5.00
CA LEU A 163 1.67 18.95 5.72
C LEU A 163 1.69 18.02 6.93
N THR A 164 2.81 17.33 7.19
CA THR A 164 2.91 16.25 8.21
C THR A 164 2.66 16.70 9.66
N ALA A 165 2.73 18.01 9.93
CA ALA A 165 2.44 18.59 11.24
C ALA A 165 1.04 19.24 11.33
N LEU A 166 0.26 19.20 10.26
CA LEU A 166 -1.06 19.80 10.17
C LEU A 166 -2.15 18.75 10.46
N PRO A 167 -3.31 19.17 10.99
CA PRO A 167 -4.43 18.27 11.18
C PRO A 167 -5.00 17.83 9.82
N LEU A 168 -5.48 16.58 9.76
CA LEU A 168 -6.38 16.12 8.69
C LEU A 168 -7.68 16.95 8.73
N ARG A 169 -8.16 17.39 7.58
CA ARG A 169 -9.29 18.32 7.44
C ARG A 169 -10.38 17.75 6.56
#